data_AF-A7H1Y1-F1
#
_entry.id   AF-A7H1Y1-F1
#
_cell.length_a   1.000
_cell.length_b   1.000
_cell.length_c   1.000
_cell.angle_alpha   90.00
_cell.angle_beta   90.00
_cell.angle_gamma   90.00
#
_symmetry.space_group_name_H-M   'P 1'
#
loop_
_entity.id
_entity.type
_entity.pdbx_description
1 polymer ?
#
loop_
_entity_poly.entity_id
_entity_poly.type
_entity_poly.pdbx_seq_one_letter_code
_entity_poly.pdbx_strand_id
1 'polypeptide(L)'
;MKTLREQIEVMEAFERGEKIQANYKLKNFEYWEDTKNPIWDWHFYDYRVKPRVKITEKEFNLIKERLTGWKYNKDLIYENQRESFFSNAFGELRKYFRAKNDLEKVNALCNIVVYCFNDFDINCQEILEIHGFETNKITIFDIVRDLSSITTEFHRNEIPDYTFIHRLVFDCFNLINNLGFNFYKCMLETIKDIESHAWYYDESLGKFVEKIGAYSEREAFDLAINDFKLTNIPNKYFLDKEDKDYWYVKIEDNNGD
;
A
#
# COMPACT_ATOMS: atom_id res chain seq x y z
N MET A 1 -29.98 -12.95 13.38
CA MET A 1 -30.50 -13.98 12.45
C MET A 1 -30.41 -13.40 11.06
N LYS A 2 -29.74 -14.09 10.11
CA LYS A 2 -29.66 -13.60 8.72
C LYS A 2 -31.05 -13.50 8.09
N THR A 3 -31.25 -12.49 7.26
CA THR A 3 -32.43 -12.34 6.42
C THR A 3 -32.49 -13.43 5.36
N LEU A 4 -33.68 -13.70 4.81
CA LEU A 4 -33.85 -14.66 3.72
C LEU A 4 -32.97 -14.30 2.50
N ARG A 5 -32.81 -13.01 2.20
CA ARG A 5 -31.96 -12.54 1.10
C ARG A 5 -30.50 -12.93 1.31
N GLU A 6 -29.96 -12.71 2.50
CA GLU A 6 -28.58 -13.07 2.83
C GLU A 6 -28.35 -14.59 2.85
N GLN A 7 -29.38 -15.39 3.15
CA GLN A 7 -29.32 -16.84 3.05
C GLN A 7 -29.23 -17.28 1.57
N ILE A 8 -30.06 -16.70 0.72
CA ILE A 8 -30.07 -16.95 -0.73
C ILE A 8 -28.72 -16.61 -1.34
N GLU A 9 -28.16 -15.44 -1.04
CA GLU A 9 -26.85 -15.01 -1.55
C GLU A 9 -25.72 -16.02 -1.25
N VAL A 10 -25.72 -16.63 -0.05
CA VAL A 10 -24.74 -17.66 0.33
C VAL A 10 -24.96 -18.97 -0.42
N MET A 11 -26.21 -19.37 -0.66
CA MET A 11 -26.55 -20.58 -1.41
C MET A 11 -26.20 -20.42 -2.89
N GLU A 12 -26.51 -19.28 -3.50
CA GLU A 12 -26.12 -18.96 -4.87
C GLU A 12 -24.59 -18.91 -5.03
N ALA A 13 -23.86 -18.41 -4.03
CA ALA A 13 -22.40 -18.46 -4.03
C ALA A 13 -21.86 -19.89 -3.99
N PHE A 14 -22.47 -20.77 -3.20
CA PHE A 14 -22.11 -22.19 -3.20
C PHE A 14 -22.38 -22.85 -4.57
N GLU A 15 -23.51 -22.54 -5.19
CA GLU A 15 -23.87 -23.02 -6.53
C GLU A 15 -22.86 -22.57 -7.60
N ARG A 16 -22.34 -21.33 -7.49
CA ARG A 16 -21.23 -20.82 -8.32
C ARG A 16 -19.88 -21.48 -8.04
N GLY A 17 -19.79 -22.42 -7.10
CA GLY A 17 -18.56 -23.12 -6.71
C GLY A 17 -17.68 -22.33 -5.73
N GLU A 18 -18.22 -21.31 -5.06
CA GLU A 18 -17.48 -20.60 -4.02
C GLU A 18 -17.38 -21.44 -2.73
N LYS A 19 -16.26 -21.31 -2.01
CA LYS A 19 -16.07 -22.03 -0.74
C LYS A 19 -16.98 -21.41 0.33
N ILE A 20 -17.65 -22.23 1.11
CA ILE A 20 -18.54 -21.80 2.20
C ILE A 20 -17.94 -22.21 3.54
N GLN A 21 -18.21 -21.43 4.58
CA GLN A 21 -17.94 -21.78 5.95
C GLN A 21 -19.23 -21.88 6.75
N ALA A 22 -19.25 -22.77 7.74
CA ALA A 22 -20.32 -22.94 8.70
C ALA A 22 -19.82 -22.69 10.13
N ASN A 23 -20.66 -22.08 10.95
CA ASN A 23 -20.50 -22.00 12.40
C ASN A 23 -21.73 -22.64 13.05
N TYR A 24 -21.51 -23.50 14.05
CA TYR A 24 -22.61 -24.05 14.85
C TYR A 24 -22.96 -23.07 15.95
N LYS A 25 -24.19 -22.53 15.95
CA LYS A 25 -24.58 -21.40 16.82
C LYS A 25 -24.49 -21.66 18.32
N LEU A 26 -24.45 -22.93 18.73
CA LEU A 26 -24.32 -23.35 20.13
C LEU A 26 -22.87 -23.62 20.54
N LYS A 27 -21.91 -23.55 19.60
CA LYS A 27 -20.47 -23.50 19.86
C LYS A 27 -20.01 -22.03 19.89
N ASN A 28 -18.75 -21.84 20.26
CA ASN A 28 -18.08 -20.53 20.26
C ASN A 28 -18.38 -19.76 18.96
N PHE A 29 -18.92 -18.54 19.09
CA PHE A 29 -19.40 -17.70 17.98
C PHE A 29 -18.31 -17.31 16.96
N GLU A 30 -17.05 -17.55 17.31
CA GLU A 30 -15.88 -17.16 16.51
C GLU A 30 -15.34 -18.30 15.62
N TYR A 31 -15.85 -19.53 15.77
CA TYR A 31 -15.26 -20.69 15.11
C TYR A 31 -15.96 -21.07 13.80
N TRP A 32 -15.32 -20.80 12.66
CA TRP A 32 -15.85 -21.07 11.32
C TRP A 32 -15.09 -22.21 10.64
N GLU A 33 -15.81 -23.25 10.20
CA GLU A 33 -15.23 -24.40 9.50
C GLU A 33 -15.58 -24.38 8.01
N ASP A 34 -14.62 -24.71 7.15
CA ASP A 34 -14.88 -24.93 5.72
C ASP A 34 -15.84 -26.13 5.56
N THR A 35 -16.93 -25.95 4.82
CA THR A 35 -17.88 -27.03 4.54
C THR A 35 -18.01 -27.27 3.03
N LYS A 36 -17.84 -28.54 2.63
CA LYS A 36 -18.02 -28.98 1.25
C LYS A 36 -19.46 -29.41 0.96
N ASN A 37 -20.19 -29.83 2.01
CA ASN A 37 -21.55 -30.36 1.93
C ASN A 37 -22.41 -29.68 3.02
N PRO A 38 -22.76 -28.39 2.85
CA PRO A 38 -23.63 -27.70 3.80
C PRO A 38 -25.01 -28.35 3.87
N ILE A 39 -25.51 -28.60 5.09
CA ILE A 39 -26.85 -29.15 5.33
C ILE A 39 -27.97 -28.09 5.25
N TRP A 40 -27.60 -26.81 5.11
CA TRP A 40 -28.50 -25.66 5.03
C TRP A 40 -29.50 -25.53 6.17
N ASP A 41 -29.10 -25.99 7.35
CA ASP A 41 -29.86 -25.83 8.57
C ASP A 41 -29.54 -24.47 9.21
N TRP A 42 -30.23 -23.44 8.72
CA TRP A 42 -30.10 -22.08 9.22
C TRP A 42 -30.66 -21.90 10.63
N HIS A 43 -31.31 -22.90 11.22
CA HIS A 43 -31.73 -22.85 12.61
C HIS A 43 -30.52 -23.05 13.52
N PHE A 44 -29.73 -24.11 13.27
CA PHE A 44 -28.58 -24.50 14.09
C PHE A 44 -27.24 -23.94 13.63
N TYR A 45 -27.12 -23.53 12.37
CA TYR A 45 -25.86 -23.05 11.80
C TYR A 45 -25.98 -21.64 11.22
N ASP A 46 -24.89 -20.89 11.31
CA ASP A 46 -24.65 -19.73 10.47
C ASP A 46 -23.74 -20.13 9.32
N TYR A 47 -24.07 -19.68 8.11
CA TYR A 47 -23.24 -19.89 6.94
C TYR A 47 -22.77 -18.56 6.36
N ARG A 48 -21.57 -18.58 5.79
CA ARG A 48 -21.03 -17.45 5.01
C ARG A 48 -20.23 -17.96 3.83
N VAL A 49 -20.17 -17.16 2.77
CA VAL A 49 -19.14 -17.33 1.76
C VAL A 49 -17.80 -17.15 2.46
N LYS A 50 -16.89 -18.11 2.28
CA LYS A 50 -15.54 -18.01 2.81
C LYS A 50 -14.98 -16.67 2.33
N PRO A 51 -14.59 -15.75 3.24
CA PRO A 51 -14.10 -14.44 2.85
C PRO A 51 -13.01 -14.61 1.78
N ARG A 52 -13.25 -14.02 0.60
CA ARG A 52 -12.30 -14.07 -0.51
C ARG A 52 -11.32 -12.93 -0.36
N VAL A 53 -10.09 -13.28 -0.74
CA VAL A 53 -8.87 -12.48 -0.68
C VAL A 53 -8.38 -12.31 0.76
N LYS A 54 -7.56 -13.28 1.18
CA LYS A 54 -6.31 -12.96 1.89
C LYS A 54 -5.28 -12.71 0.80
N ILE A 55 -4.38 -11.74 0.97
CA ILE A 55 -3.15 -11.71 0.18
C ILE A 55 -2.52 -13.11 0.24
N THR A 56 -2.19 -13.69 -0.92
CA THR A 56 -1.50 -14.97 -0.91
C THR A 56 -0.05 -14.76 -0.45
N GLU A 57 0.54 -15.77 0.19
CA GLU A 57 1.96 -15.71 0.57
C GLU A 57 2.86 -15.35 -0.63
N LYS A 58 2.54 -15.86 -1.82
CA LYS A 58 3.23 -15.53 -3.07
C LYS A 58 3.13 -14.04 -3.43
N GLU A 59 1.93 -13.46 -3.34
CA GLU A 59 1.71 -12.04 -3.62
C GLU A 59 2.40 -11.15 -2.58
N PHE A 60 2.36 -11.52 -1.31
CA PHE A 60 3.06 -10.83 -0.23
C PHE A 60 4.58 -10.86 -0.46
N ASN A 61 5.14 -12.04 -0.72
CA ASN A 61 6.57 -12.20 -0.93
C ASN A 61 7.06 -11.41 -2.16
N LEU A 62 6.25 -11.33 -3.23
CA LEU A 62 6.60 -10.51 -4.39
C LEU A 62 6.63 -9.01 -4.05
N ILE A 63 5.65 -8.51 -3.28
CA ILE A 63 5.66 -7.12 -2.80
C ILE A 63 6.91 -6.86 -1.96
N LYS A 64 7.20 -7.75 -1.00
CA LYS A 64 8.36 -7.65 -0.11
C LYS A 64 9.68 -7.64 -0.92
N GLU A 65 9.82 -8.54 -1.89
CA GLU A 65 11.01 -8.66 -2.74
C GLU A 65 11.25 -7.37 -3.54
N ARG A 66 10.22 -6.84 -4.22
CA ARG A 66 10.36 -5.63 -5.03
C ARG A 66 10.73 -4.41 -4.19
N LEU A 67 10.11 -4.23 -3.02
CA LEU A 67 10.42 -3.14 -2.11
C LEU A 67 11.83 -3.27 -1.50
N THR A 68 12.26 -4.49 -1.18
CA THR A 68 13.61 -4.76 -0.67
C THR A 68 14.68 -4.48 -1.75
N GLY A 69 14.42 -4.88 -2.99
CA GLY A 69 15.30 -4.61 -4.13
C GLY A 69 15.47 -3.11 -4.39
N TRP A 70 14.38 -2.33 -4.26
CA TRP A 70 14.42 -0.87 -4.36
C TRP A 70 15.30 -0.23 -3.26
N LYS A 71 15.19 -0.71 -2.01
CA LYS A 71 16.00 -0.21 -0.87
C LYS A 71 17.51 -0.47 -1.06
N TYR A 72 17.87 -1.66 -1.56
CA TYR A 72 19.28 -2.05 -1.77
C TYR A 72 19.94 -1.25 -2.89
N ASN A 73 19.22 -0.95 -3.97
CA ASN A 73 19.75 -0.22 -5.13
C ASN A 73 20.04 1.28 -4.88
N LYS A 74 19.73 1.82 -3.69
CA LYS A 74 19.91 3.25 -3.36
C LYS A 74 20.77 3.53 -2.12
N ASP A 75 21.58 2.57 -1.66
CA ASP A 75 22.53 2.77 -0.53
C ASP A 75 21.89 3.37 0.74
N LEU A 76 20.68 2.93 1.09
CA LEU A 76 19.93 3.45 2.23
C LEU A 76 20.30 2.69 3.52
N ILE A 77 21.38 3.12 4.19
CA ILE A 77 21.79 2.54 5.47
C ILE A 77 21.32 3.39 6.67
N TYR A 78 20.60 2.70 7.54
CA TYR A 78 20.22 2.90 8.94
C TYR A 78 20.93 4.01 9.74
N GLU A 79 20.19 5.08 10.04
CA GLU A 79 19.93 5.64 11.38
C GLU A 79 18.84 6.74 11.22
N ASN A 80 17.89 6.87 12.16
CA ASN A 80 16.61 7.65 12.11
C ASN A 80 15.33 6.98 11.54
N GLN A 81 15.30 5.66 11.34
CA GLN A 81 14.12 4.96 10.78
C GLN A 81 12.82 5.11 11.58
N ARG A 82 12.87 5.17 12.92
CA ARG A 82 11.67 5.32 13.75
C ARG A 82 10.98 6.66 13.54
N GLU A 83 11.75 7.75 13.58
CA GLU A 83 11.22 9.11 13.38
C GLU A 83 10.74 9.31 11.94
N SER A 84 11.48 8.79 10.96
CA SER A 84 11.09 8.88 9.55
C SER A 84 9.80 8.09 9.28
N PHE A 85 9.67 6.87 9.82
CA PHE A 85 8.45 6.06 9.69
C PHE A 85 7.22 6.83 10.15
N PHE A 86 7.23 7.40 11.36
CA PHE A 86 6.08 8.13 11.88
C PHE A 86 5.75 9.36 11.04
N SER A 87 6.75 10.18 10.71
CA SER A 87 6.55 11.37 9.88
C SER A 87 5.89 11.00 8.54
N ASN A 88 6.37 9.93 7.91
CA ASN A 88 5.88 9.43 6.64
C ASN A 88 4.46 8.84 6.76
N ALA A 89 4.24 7.90 7.69
CA ALA A 89 2.95 7.22 7.87
C ALA A 89 1.84 8.19 8.30
N PHE A 90 2.10 9.11 9.24
CA PHE A 90 1.13 10.16 9.60
C PHE A 90 0.93 11.17 8.46
N GLY A 91 1.96 11.43 7.65
CA GLY A 91 1.86 12.22 6.42
C GLY A 91 0.87 11.64 5.42
N GLU A 92 0.93 10.33 5.18
CA GLU A 92 -0.03 9.62 4.32
C GLU A 92 -1.42 9.54 4.93
N LEU A 93 -1.53 9.31 6.24
CA LEU A 93 -2.80 9.36 6.95
C LEU A 93 -3.48 10.73 6.77
N ARG A 94 -2.71 11.82 6.81
CA ARG A 94 -3.21 13.17 6.50
C ARG A 94 -3.70 13.29 5.06
N LYS A 95 -3.05 12.66 4.09
CA LYS A 95 -3.50 12.62 2.69
C LYS A 95 -4.81 11.85 2.56
N TYR A 96 -4.95 10.71 3.25
CA TYR A 96 -6.21 9.94 3.30
C TYR A 96 -7.39 10.81 3.76
N PHE A 97 -7.23 11.58 4.85
CA PHE A 97 -8.31 12.46 5.35
C PHE A 97 -8.65 13.61 4.40
N ARG A 98 -7.74 13.99 3.51
CA ARG A 98 -7.94 15.06 2.52
C ARG A 98 -8.36 14.55 1.15
N ALA A 99 -8.41 13.24 0.97
CA ALA A 99 -8.69 12.60 -0.29
C ALA A 99 -10.08 12.98 -0.81
N LYS A 100 -10.17 13.32 -2.09
CA LYS A 100 -11.41 13.74 -2.76
C LYS A 100 -12.18 12.55 -3.34
N ASN A 101 -11.52 11.41 -3.50
CA ASN A 101 -12.06 10.18 -4.09
C ASN A 101 -11.40 8.96 -3.44
N ASP A 102 -11.95 7.78 -3.70
CA ASP A 102 -11.46 6.54 -3.08
C ASP A 102 -10.11 6.09 -3.66
N LEU A 103 -9.74 6.50 -4.88
CA LEU A 103 -8.41 6.22 -5.44
C LEU A 103 -7.31 6.94 -4.65
N GLU A 104 -7.50 8.22 -4.33
CA GLU A 104 -6.59 8.99 -3.48
C GLU A 104 -6.45 8.38 -2.07
N LYS A 105 -7.55 7.84 -1.52
CA LYS A 105 -7.52 7.11 -0.24
C LYS A 105 -6.68 5.83 -0.36
N VAL A 106 -6.90 5.05 -1.40
CA VAL A 106 -6.17 3.80 -1.66
C VAL A 106 -4.67 4.08 -1.82
N ASN A 107 -4.29 5.12 -2.57
CA ASN A 107 -2.89 5.50 -2.74
C ASN A 107 -2.22 5.83 -1.39
N ALA A 108 -2.90 6.60 -0.54
CA ALA A 108 -2.41 6.89 0.80
C ALA A 108 -2.23 5.61 1.65
N LEU A 109 -3.19 4.67 1.60
CA LEU A 109 -3.08 3.39 2.31
C LEU A 109 -1.93 2.53 1.77
N CYS A 110 -1.74 2.46 0.46
CA CYS A 110 -0.63 1.75 -0.16
C CYS A 110 0.72 2.33 0.28
N ASN A 111 0.86 3.65 0.32
CA ASN A 111 2.09 4.29 0.79
C ASN A 111 2.38 4.00 2.27
N ILE A 112 1.36 3.96 3.15
CA ILE A 112 1.55 3.54 4.56
C ILE A 112 2.15 2.13 4.60
N VAL A 113 1.64 1.21 3.78
CA VAL A 113 2.17 -0.16 3.70
C VAL A 113 3.61 -0.18 3.18
N VAL A 114 3.94 0.61 2.17
CA VAL A 114 5.33 0.75 1.67
C VAL A 114 6.27 1.14 2.80
N TYR A 115 5.92 2.15 3.60
CA TYR A 115 6.75 2.55 4.75
C TYR A 115 6.90 1.42 5.77
N CYS A 116 5.83 0.65 6.03
CA CYS A 116 5.92 -0.50 6.90
C CYS A 116 6.95 -1.53 6.40
N PHE A 117 6.92 -1.89 5.11
CA PHE A 117 7.86 -2.84 4.52
C PHE A 117 9.30 -2.30 4.43
N ASN A 118 9.46 -0.98 4.28
CA ASN A 118 10.78 -0.37 4.20
C ASN A 118 11.48 -0.30 5.56
N ASP A 119 10.72 -0.06 6.63
CA ASP A 119 11.26 0.21 7.96
C ASP A 119 11.24 -1.04 8.88
N PHE A 120 10.46 -2.07 8.56
CA PHE A 120 10.27 -3.23 9.43
C PHE A 120 10.36 -4.57 8.70
N ASP A 121 10.83 -5.60 9.40
CA ASP A 121 10.80 -6.97 8.89
C ASP A 121 9.43 -7.60 9.10
N ILE A 122 8.56 -7.42 8.12
CA ILE A 122 7.19 -7.92 8.16
C ILE A 122 7.15 -9.38 7.73
N ASN A 123 6.48 -10.20 8.54
CA ASN A 123 6.28 -11.62 8.29
C ASN A 123 4.85 -11.85 7.78
N CYS A 124 4.73 -12.56 6.64
CA CYS A 124 3.44 -12.91 6.06
C CYS A 124 2.61 -13.77 7.02
N GLN A 125 3.25 -14.71 7.71
CA GLN A 125 2.58 -15.66 8.58
C GLN A 125 1.87 -14.95 9.74
N GLU A 126 2.54 -13.99 10.38
CA GLU A 126 1.98 -13.16 11.46
C GLU A 126 0.71 -12.43 10.99
N ILE A 127 0.72 -11.89 9.76
CA ILE A 127 -0.46 -11.23 9.17
C ILE A 127 -1.58 -12.23 8.87
N LEU A 128 -1.23 -13.42 8.38
CA LEU A 128 -2.20 -14.45 8.00
C LEU A 128 -2.88 -15.11 9.21
N GLU A 129 -2.20 -15.11 10.35
CA GLU A 129 -2.62 -15.63 11.66
C GLU A 129 -3.46 -14.62 12.46
N ILE A 130 -3.60 -13.37 12.00
CA ILE A 130 -4.56 -12.42 12.58
C ILE A 130 -5.97 -12.98 12.37
N HIS A 131 -6.63 -13.31 13.48
CA HIS A 131 -7.95 -13.92 13.55
C HIS A 131 -8.85 -13.13 14.51
N GLY A 132 -10.17 -13.35 14.44
CA GLY A 132 -11.13 -12.72 15.34
C GLY A 132 -11.61 -11.32 14.94
N PHE A 133 -11.13 -10.77 13.82
CA PHE A 133 -11.59 -9.48 13.30
C PHE A 133 -12.65 -9.65 12.21
N GLU A 134 -13.72 -8.88 12.31
CA GLU A 134 -14.68 -8.70 11.22
C GLU A 134 -14.08 -7.78 10.16
N THR A 135 -13.39 -8.36 9.17
CA THR A 135 -12.59 -7.60 8.19
C THR A 135 -13.40 -6.60 7.38
N ASN A 136 -14.68 -6.89 7.14
CA ASN A 136 -15.64 -6.00 6.48
C ASN A 136 -16.03 -4.77 7.32
N LYS A 137 -15.69 -4.75 8.61
CA LYS A 137 -15.92 -3.61 9.52
C LYS A 137 -14.66 -2.78 9.77
N ILE A 138 -13.52 -3.18 9.20
CA ILE A 138 -12.27 -2.40 9.32
C ILE A 138 -12.48 -1.04 8.66
N THR A 139 -12.11 0.01 9.40
CA THR A 139 -12.20 1.40 8.97
C THR A 139 -10.89 2.14 9.19
N ILE A 140 -10.84 3.42 8.79
CA ILE A 140 -9.70 4.28 9.08
C ILE A 140 -9.41 4.42 10.59
N PHE A 141 -10.40 4.22 11.46
CA PHE A 141 -10.20 4.24 12.91
C PHE A 141 -9.19 3.18 13.35
N ASP A 142 -9.22 1.99 12.76
CA ASP A 142 -8.32 0.89 13.09
C ASP A 142 -6.87 1.25 12.72
N ILE A 143 -6.66 1.86 11.56
CA ILE A 143 -5.36 2.41 11.13
C ILE A 143 -4.83 3.46 12.12
N VAL A 144 -5.68 4.40 12.53
CA VAL A 144 -5.31 5.46 13.48
C VAL A 144 -4.94 4.87 14.84
N ARG A 145 -5.73 3.91 15.33
CA ARG A 145 -5.49 3.19 16.58
C ARG A 145 -4.14 2.49 16.53
N ASP A 146 -3.86 1.78 15.43
CA ASP A 146 -2.65 0.99 15.27
C ASP A 146 -1.40 1.87 15.19
N LEU A 147 -1.43 2.96 14.41
CA LEU A 147 -0.35 3.94 14.40
C LEU A 147 -0.09 4.55 15.78
N SER A 148 -1.15 4.85 16.53
CA SER A 148 -1.04 5.39 17.89
C SER A 148 -0.44 4.38 18.88
N SER A 149 -0.83 3.10 18.75
CA SER A 149 -0.26 2.00 19.52
C SER A 149 1.22 1.82 19.20
N ILE A 150 1.60 1.82 17.92
CA ILE A 150 3.00 1.77 17.48
C ILE A 150 3.80 2.91 18.10
N THR A 151 3.28 4.14 18.07
CA THR A 151 3.92 5.30 18.73
C THR A 151 4.14 5.07 20.21
N THR A 152 3.15 4.51 20.91
CA THR A 152 3.23 4.25 22.34
C THR A 152 4.26 3.17 22.66
N GLU A 153 4.27 2.06 21.91
CA GLU A 153 5.20 0.95 22.13
C GLU A 153 6.65 1.37 21.87
N PHE A 154 6.92 2.13 20.81
CA PHE A 154 8.26 2.61 20.51
C PHE A 154 8.82 3.60 21.55
N HIS A 155 7.95 4.26 22.34
CA HIS A 155 8.37 5.11 23.44
C HIS A 155 8.59 4.35 24.76
N ARG A 156 7.97 3.18 24.93
CA ARG A 156 7.97 2.42 26.19
C ARG A 156 9.01 1.31 26.25
N ASN A 157 9.31 0.67 25.12
CA ASN A 157 10.08 -0.57 25.11
C ASN A 157 11.46 -0.39 24.46
N GLU A 158 12.47 -1.06 25.03
CA GLU A 158 13.78 -1.22 24.39
C GLU A 158 13.72 -2.18 23.17
N ILE A 159 12.74 -3.10 23.15
CA ILE A 159 12.50 -4.07 22.07
C ILE A 159 11.11 -3.82 21.46
N PRO A 160 10.99 -3.53 20.16
CA PRO A 160 9.70 -3.27 19.52
C PRO A 160 8.83 -4.52 19.45
N ASP A 161 7.58 -4.43 19.91
CA ASP A 161 6.54 -5.39 19.56
C ASP A 161 6.01 -5.05 18.16
N TYR A 162 6.27 -5.94 17.18
CA TYR A 162 5.86 -5.76 15.80
C TYR A 162 4.38 -6.09 15.56
N THR A 163 3.66 -6.63 16.55
CA THR A 163 2.25 -7.03 16.43
C THR A 163 1.38 -5.91 15.82
N PHE A 164 1.59 -4.67 16.27
CA PHE A 164 0.83 -3.53 15.76
C PHE A 164 1.21 -3.14 14.33
N ILE A 165 2.43 -3.42 13.88
CA ILE A 165 2.86 -3.19 12.49
C ILE A 165 2.25 -4.24 11.57
N HIS A 166 2.23 -5.52 11.98
CA HIS A 166 1.53 -6.56 11.22
C HIS A 166 0.03 -6.25 11.14
N ARG A 167 -0.58 -5.79 12.24
CA ARG A 167 -1.99 -5.39 12.26
C ARG A 167 -2.27 -4.14 11.41
N LEU A 168 -1.37 -3.16 11.40
CA LEU A 168 -1.48 -1.98 10.52
C LEU A 168 -1.51 -2.38 9.04
N VAL A 169 -0.63 -3.30 8.61
CA VAL A 169 -0.64 -3.80 7.23
C VAL A 169 -1.92 -4.58 6.93
N PHE A 170 -2.36 -5.42 7.87
CA PHE A 170 -3.62 -6.16 7.76
C PHE A 170 -4.83 -5.22 7.63
N ASP A 171 -4.89 -4.15 8.41
CA ASP A 171 -5.97 -3.19 8.38
C ASP A 171 -5.96 -2.38 7.08
N CYS A 172 -4.78 -1.96 6.59
CA CYS A 172 -4.67 -1.30 5.28
C CYS A 172 -5.17 -2.21 4.16
N PHE A 173 -4.74 -3.47 4.17
CA PHE A 173 -5.17 -4.49 3.22
C PHE A 173 -6.69 -4.63 3.16
N ASN A 174 -7.33 -4.80 4.32
CA ASN A 174 -8.77 -5.01 4.37
C ASN A 174 -9.54 -3.73 4.04
N LEU A 175 -9.05 -2.55 4.45
CA LEU A 175 -9.69 -1.28 4.13
C LEU A 175 -9.67 -1.00 2.62
N ILE A 176 -8.57 -1.29 1.93
CA ILE A 176 -8.48 -1.18 0.46
C ILE A 176 -9.51 -2.09 -0.20
N ASN A 177 -9.64 -3.34 0.26
CA ASN A 177 -10.65 -4.26 -0.26
C ASN A 177 -12.09 -3.80 0.05
N ASN A 178 -12.34 -3.21 1.22
CA ASN A 178 -13.64 -2.66 1.60
C ASN A 178 -14.03 -1.44 0.74
N LEU A 179 -13.05 -0.69 0.22
CA LEU A 179 -13.25 0.37 -0.77
C LEU A 179 -13.52 -0.17 -2.20
N GLY A 180 -13.51 -1.50 -2.39
CA GLY A 180 -13.78 -2.14 -3.69
C GLY A 180 -12.54 -2.31 -4.58
N PHE A 181 -11.34 -2.06 -4.07
CA PHE A 181 -10.09 -2.18 -4.81
C PHE A 181 -9.39 -3.51 -4.52
N ASN A 182 -8.52 -3.97 -5.43
CA ASN A 182 -7.69 -5.15 -5.18
C ASN A 182 -6.34 -4.71 -4.62
N PHE A 183 -6.09 -5.01 -3.34
CA PHE A 183 -4.86 -4.62 -2.65
C PHE A 183 -3.58 -4.93 -3.42
N TYR A 184 -3.41 -6.18 -3.88
CA TYR A 184 -2.18 -6.61 -4.55
C TYR A 184 -1.93 -5.81 -5.83
N LYS A 185 -2.97 -5.56 -6.64
CA LYS A 185 -2.86 -4.74 -7.84
C LYS A 185 -2.49 -3.29 -7.52
N CYS A 186 -3.12 -2.69 -6.50
CA CYS A 186 -2.82 -1.32 -6.06
C CYS A 186 -1.38 -1.19 -5.55
N MET A 187 -0.89 -2.19 -4.80
CA MET A 187 0.51 -2.23 -4.37
C MET A 187 1.47 -2.35 -5.56
N LEU A 188 1.17 -3.19 -6.55
CA LEU A 188 2.02 -3.31 -7.74
C LEU A 188 2.12 -2.01 -8.53
N GLU A 189 1.02 -1.25 -8.62
CA GLU A 189 0.98 0.08 -9.24
C GLU A 189 1.80 1.09 -8.43
N THR A 190 1.59 1.16 -7.12
CA THR A 190 2.36 2.02 -6.22
C THR A 190 3.86 1.73 -6.31
N ILE A 191 4.26 0.46 -6.34
CA ILE A 191 5.66 0.05 -6.50
C ILE A 191 6.21 0.49 -7.87
N LYS A 192 5.43 0.35 -8.95
CA LYS A 192 5.86 0.83 -10.27
C LYS A 192 6.09 2.34 -10.27
N ASP A 193 5.23 3.10 -9.61
CA ASP A 193 5.38 4.55 -9.49
C ASP A 193 6.62 4.91 -8.67
N ILE A 194 6.91 4.18 -7.59
CA ILE A 194 8.13 4.35 -6.77
C ILE A 194 9.39 3.99 -7.58
N GLU A 195 9.34 2.91 -8.35
CA GLU A 195 10.43 2.48 -9.23
C GLU A 195 10.65 3.46 -10.39
N SER A 196 9.61 4.14 -10.87
CA SER A 196 9.69 5.10 -11.97
C SER A 196 10.07 6.51 -11.53
N HIS A 197 9.72 6.93 -10.31
CA HIS A 197 10.05 8.26 -9.78
C HIS A 197 11.45 8.28 -9.17
N ALA A 198 12.27 9.26 -9.56
CA ALA A 198 13.64 9.41 -9.08
C ALA A 198 13.71 10.08 -7.67
N TRP A 199 13.16 9.46 -6.61
CA TRP A 199 13.24 10.00 -5.25
C TRP A 199 14.69 10.12 -4.72
N TYR A 200 15.02 11.18 -3.96
CA TYR A 200 16.30 11.29 -3.22
C TYR A 200 16.04 11.51 -1.72
N TYR A 201 16.98 11.04 -0.87
CA TYR A 201 16.92 11.23 0.57
C TYR A 201 17.56 12.58 0.91
N ASP A 202 16.79 13.50 1.49
CA ASP A 202 17.30 14.79 1.95
C ASP A 202 17.66 14.68 3.43
N GLU A 203 18.96 14.59 3.73
CA GLU A 203 19.48 14.48 5.11
C GLU A 203 19.05 15.66 5.99
N SER A 204 18.87 16.86 5.41
CA SER A 204 18.47 18.05 6.18
C SER A 204 17.01 17.99 6.62
N LEU A 205 16.16 17.29 5.87
CA LEU A 205 14.74 17.14 6.14
C LEU A 205 14.40 15.81 6.82
N GLY A 206 15.35 14.86 6.87
CA GLY A 206 15.14 13.53 7.43
C GLY A 206 14.05 12.72 6.72
N LYS A 207 13.83 12.99 5.43
CA LYS A 207 12.77 12.34 4.64
C LYS A 207 13.15 12.22 3.17
N PHE A 208 12.48 11.30 2.48
CA PHE A 208 12.50 11.25 1.02
C PHE A 208 11.68 12.40 0.44
N VAL A 209 12.25 13.05 -0.56
CA VAL A 209 11.56 14.06 -1.37
C VAL A 209 11.50 13.58 -2.81
N GLU A 210 10.36 13.81 -3.44
CA GLU A 210 10.20 13.63 -4.88
C GLU A 210 11.19 14.56 -5.58
N LYS A 211 11.70 14.17 -6.75
CA LYS A 211 12.57 15.01 -7.58
C LYS A 211 11.78 16.15 -8.22
N ILE A 212 11.17 17.00 -7.40
CA ILE A 212 10.54 18.24 -7.80
C ILE A 212 11.61 19.31 -7.67
N GLY A 213 12.51 19.36 -8.65
CA GLY A 213 13.55 20.38 -8.67
C GLY A 213 12.97 21.72 -9.12
N ALA A 214 13.10 22.74 -8.29
CA ALA A 214 13.38 24.07 -8.82
C ALA A 214 14.81 24.00 -9.39
N TYR A 215 14.93 23.60 -10.65
CA TYR A 215 16.20 23.51 -11.32
C TYR A 215 16.69 24.90 -11.70
N SER A 216 17.97 25.19 -11.51
CA SER A 216 18.59 26.22 -12.33
C SER A 216 18.49 25.81 -13.81
N GLU A 217 18.51 26.78 -14.72
CA GLU A 217 18.49 26.54 -16.16
C GLU A 217 19.49 25.46 -16.60
N ARG A 218 20.67 25.44 -15.96
CA ARG A 218 21.72 24.46 -16.25
C ARG A 218 21.40 23.05 -15.76
N GLU A 219 20.81 22.91 -14.57
CA GLU A 219 20.42 21.60 -14.03
C GLU A 219 19.25 20.99 -14.79
N ALA A 220 18.29 21.82 -15.21
CA ALA A 220 17.17 21.38 -16.06
C ALA A 220 17.71 20.84 -17.40
N PHE A 221 18.68 21.55 -17.96
CA PHE A 221 19.33 21.16 -19.21
C PHE A 221 20.12 19.85 -19.09
N ASP A 222 20.95 19.71 -18.06
CA ASP A 222 21.74 18.50 -17.84
C ASP A 222 20.85 17.26 -17.59
N LEU A 223 19.71 17.43 -16.91
CA LEU A 223 18.72 16.36 -16.73
C LEU A 223 18.04 15.98 -18.03
N ALA A 224 17.61 16.95 -18.83
CA ALA A 224 16.99 16.68 -20.13
C ALA A 224 17.95 15.92 -21.06
N ILE A 225 19.23 16.29 -21.11
CA ILE A 225 20.23 15.59 -21.93
C ILE A 225 20.40 14.12 -21.48
N ASN A 226 20.43 13.88 -20.17
CA ASN A 226 20.63 12.54 -19.61
C ASN A 226 19.38 11.64 -19.75
N ASP A 227 18.20 12.16 -19.43
CA ASP A 227 16.94 11.39 -19.44
C ASP A 227 16.50 11.06 -20.88
N PHE A 228 16.68 11.98 -21.83
CA PHE A 228 16.36 11.75 -23.24
C PHE A 228 17.50 11.12 -24.04
N LYS A 229 18.62 10.77 -23.40
CA LYS A 229 19.82 10.20 -24.04
C LYS A 229 20.22 10.98 -25.30
N LEU A 230 20.22 12.31 -25.21
CA LEU A 230 20.56 13.20 -26.32
C LEU A 230 22.06 13.12 -26.57
N THR A 231 22.48 12.08 -27.31
CA THR A 231 23.88 11.79 -27.59
C THR A 231 24.39 12.78 -28.64
N ASN A 232 25.00 13.87 -28.17
CA ASN A 232 25.82 14.86 -28.88
C ASN A 232 26.20 14.54 -30.35
N ILE A 233 25.28 14.69 -31.30
CA ILE A 233 25.54 14.87 -32.75
C ILE A 233 24.30 15.52 -33.42
N PRO A 234 24.46 16.59 -34.22
CA PRO A 234 24.74 17.95 -33.81
C PRO A 234 23.41 18.74 -33.74
N ASN A 235 22.67 18.62 -32.65
CA ASN A 235 21.45 19.43 -32.48
C ASN A 235 21.79 20.62 -31.59
N LYS A 236 21.42 21.83 -32.01
CA LYS A 236 21.47 22.97 -31.10
C LYS A 236 20.27 22.86 -30.17
N TYR A 237 20.55 22.80 -28.88
CA TYR A 237 19.52 22.77 -27.85
C TYR A 237 19.37 24.17 -27.28
N PHE A 238 18.13 24.63 -27.16
CA PHE A 238 17.80 25.91 -26.55
C PHE A 238 16.87 25.64 -25.36
N LEU A 239 17.15 26.28 -24.24
CA LEU A 239 16.22 26.31 -23.12
C LEU A 239 15.45 27.62 -23.20
N ASP A 240 14.14 27.53 -23.41
CA ASP A 240 13.25 28.67 -23.46
C ASP A 240 12.30 28.64 -22.27
N LYS A 241 11.90 29.82 -21.79
CA LYS A 241 10.96 29.96 -20.70
C LYS A 241 9.53 30.00 -21.24
N GLU A 242 8.68 29.05 -20.84
CA GLU A 242 7.27 28.98 -21.26
C GLU A 242 6.39 29.93 -20.43
N ASP A 243 6.62 29.98 -19.11
CA ASP A 243 5.94 30.88 -18.16
C ASP A 243 6.80 31.03 -16.88
N LYS A 244 6.32 31.75 -15.85
CA LYS A 244 7.05 32.01 -14.59
C LYS A 244 7.71 30.78 -14.00
N ASP A 245 7.03 29.63 -14.09
CA ASP A 245 7.37 28.39 -13.39
C ASP A 245 7.79 27.24 -14.34
N TYR A 246 7.75 27.43 -15.67
CA TYR A 246 8.00 26.37 -16.65
C TYR A 246 9.03 26.75 -17.71
N TRP A 247 9.85 25.77 -18.09
CA TRP A 247 10.85 25.85 -19.15
C TRP A 247 10.65 24.68 -20.10
N TYR A 248 10.92 24.90 -21.39
CA TYR A 248 10.94 23.83 -22.40
C TYR A 248 12.28 23.80 -23.13
N VAL A 249 12.67 22.61 -23.59
CA VAL A 249 13.87 22.42 -24.40
C VAL A 249 13.45 22.35 -25.87
N LYS A 250 13.90 23.33 -26.66
CA LYS A 250 13.78 23.29 -28.12
C LYS A 250 15.01 22.59 -28.70
N ILE A 251 14.77 21.66 -29.63
CA ILE A 251 15.80 20.95 -30.37
C ILE A 251 15.78 21.47 -31.81
N GLU A 252 16.88 22.07 -32.27
CA GLU A 252 17.09 22.36 -33.69
C GLU A 252 18.04 21.32 -34.29
N ASP A 253 17.50 20.51 -35.18
CA ASP A 253 18.29 19.66 -36.07
C ASP A 253 19.07 20.57 -37.02
N ASN A 254 20.37 20.31 -37.20
CA ASN A 254 21.18 21.03 -38.19
C ASN A 254 20.81 20.70 -39.67
N ASN A 255 19.70 19.99 -39.89
CA ASN A 255 19.08 19.83 -41.20
C ASN A 255 17.97 20.88 -41.29
N GLY A 256 18.27 22.05 -41.86
CA GLY A 256 17.33 23.16 -41.91
C GLY A 256 16.05 22.88 -42.71
N ASP A 257 15.05 22.30 -42.04
CA ASP A 257 13.63 22.26 -42.39
C ASP A 257 12.78 22.50 -41.13
#